data_AF-A0A0J8TZI0-F1
#
_entry.id   AF-A0A0J8TZI0-F1
#
_cell.length_a   1.000
_cell.length_b   1.000
_cell.length_c   1.000
_cell.angle_alpha   90.00
_cell.angle_beta   90.00
_cell.angle_gamma   90.00
#
_symmetry.space_group_name_H-M   'P 1'
#
loop_
_entity.id
_entity.type
_entity.pdbx_description
1 polymer ?
#
loop_
_entity_poly.entity_id
_entity_poly.type
_entity_poly.pdbx_seq_one_letter_code
_entity_poly.pdbx_strand_id
1 'polypeptide(L)'
;MGWQARFNPQAWQNDYAIDVDPEGETHWPISDDDAQTWLPEAKSPSADLDRLQDHPNAPRWVRDWRGPFYIELIDPDGLPV
;
A
#
# COMPACT_ATOMS: atom_id res chain seq x y z
N MET A 1 15.11 -6.51 6.88
CA MET A 1 14.84 -5.91 5.55
C MET A 1 14.57 -4.43 5.78
N GLY A 2 14.39 -3.59 4.76
CA GLY A 2 13.98 -2.18 4.98
C GLY A 2 12.46 -2.07 5.09
N TRP A 3 11.95 -0.86 5.36
CA TRP A 3 10.53 -0.58 5.26
C TRP A 3 10.02 -0.75 3.82
N GLN A 4 8.79 -1.25 3.68
CA GLN A 4 8.14 -1.42 2.38
C GLN A 4 6.68 -0.99 2.46
N ALA A 5 6.12 -0.58 1.34
CA ALA A 5 4.67 -0.50 1.19
C ALA A 5 4.18 -1.72 0.40
N ARG A 6 3.01 -2.25 0.77
CA ARG A 6 2.32 -3.34 0.09
C ARG A 6 0.98 -2.86 -0.43
N PHE A 7 0.76 -2.98 -1.73
CA PHE A 7 -0.49 -2.63 -2.40
C PHE A 7 -1.37 -3.86 -2.59
N ASN A 8 -2.64 -3.74 -2.20
CA ASN A 8 -3.65 -4.77 -2.35
C ASN A 8 -4.77 -4.24 -3.27
N PRO A 9 -4.76 -4.60 -4.58
CA PRO A 9 -5.78 -4.15 -5.52
C PRO A 9 -7.12 -4.79 -5.24
N GLN A 10 -8.19 -4.03 -5.44
CA GLN A 10 -9.56 -4.51 -5.29
C GLN A 10 -10.44 -4.11 -6.48
N ALA A 11 -11.53 -4.84 -6.69
CA ALA A 11 -12.57 -4.50 -7.66
C ALA A 11 -13.95 -4.50 -7.02
N TRP A 12 -14.83 -3.64 -7.53
CA TRP A 12 -16.24 -3.66 -7.14
C TRP A 12 -16.94 -4.87 -7.76
N GLN A 13 -17.55 -5.69 -6.92
CA GLN A 13 -18.44 -6.77 -7.30
C GLN A 13 -19.70 -6.69 -6.43
N ASN A 14 -20.87 -6.52 -7.06
CA ASN A 14 -22.17 -6.47 -6.36
C ASN A 14 -22.18 -5.54 -5.12
N ASP A 15 -21.71 -4.30 -5.28
CA ASP A 15 -21.66 -3.25 -4.24
C ASP A 15 -20.66 -3.46 -3.08
N TYR A 16 -19.76 -4.45 -3.17
CA TYR A 16 -18.62 -4.59 -2.25
C TYR A 16 -17.30 -4.72 -3.00
N ALA A 17 -16.21 -4.31 -2.35
CA ALA A 17 -14.86 -4.46 -2.89
C ALA A 17 -14.33 -5.87 -2.56
N ILE A 18 -13.74 -6.54 -3.56
CA ILE A 18 -13.03 -7.80 -3.40
C ILE A 18 -11.58 -7.66 -3.80
N ASP A 19 -10.68 -8.35 -3.13
CA ASP A 19 -9.30 -8.46 -3.56
C ASP A 19 -9.22 -9.14 -4.94
N VAL A 20 -8.37 -8.62 -5.81
CA VAL A 20 -8.15 -9.14 -7.16
C VAL A 20 -6.68 -9.43 -7.40
N ASP A 21 -6.41 -10.21 -8.44
CA ASP A 21 -5.04 -10.54 -8.80
C ASP A 21 -4.27 -9.27 -9.24
N PRO A 22 -3.05 -9.05 -8.72
CA PRO A 22 -2.23 -7.92 -9.12
C PRO A 22 -1.69 -8.08 -10.54
N GLU A 23 -1.58 -6.96 -11.26
CA GLU A 23 -1.02 -6.94 -12.62
C GLU A 23 0.53 -6.96 -12.63
N GLY A 24 1.15 -6.75 -11.46
CA GLY A 24 2.60 -6.69 -11.34
C GLY A 24 3.09 -6.68 -9.89
N GLU A 25 4.30 -6.14 -9.70
CA GLU A 25 4.90 -6.02 -8.37
C GLU A 25 4.02 -5.16 -7.44
N THR A 26 3.69 -5.68 -6.26
CA THR A 26 2.83 -5.01 -5.27
C THR A 26 3.60 -4.36 -4.14
N HIS A 27 4.93 -4.49 -4.13
CA HIS A 27 5.79 -3.99 -3.06
C HIS A 27 6.76 -2.95 -3.59
N TRP A 28 7.07 -1.94 -2.78
CA TRP A 28 8.18 -1.02 -3.08
C TRP A 28 8.85 -0.55 -1.79
N PRO A 29 10.15 -0.24 -1.85
CA PRO A 29 10.88 0.26 -0.69
C PRO A 29 10.41 1.66 -0.29
N ILE A 30 10.28 1.84 1.01
CA ILE A 30 10.03 3.12 1.69
C ILE A 30 11.29 3.46 2.51
N SER A 31 11.72 4.72 2.48
CA SER A 31 12.86 5.16 3.30
C SER A 31 12.48 5.15 4.78
N ASP A 32 13.47 5.05 5.68
CA ASP A 32 13.19 5.09 7.13
C ASP A 32 12.49 6.41 7.53
N ASP A 33 12.91 7.54 6.94
CA ASP A 33 12.31 8.87 7.19
C ASP A 33 10.85 8.95 6.70
N ASP A 34 10.57 8.44 5.51
CA ASP A 34 9.19 8.36 4.99
C ASP A 34 8.35 7.42 5.87
N ALA A 35 8.89 6.27 6.25
CA ALA A 35 8.21 5.31 7.10
C ALA A 35 7.83 5.94 8.45
N GLN A 36 8.72 6.69 9.10
CA GLN A 36 8.40 7.42 10.33
C GLN A 36 7.27 8.45 10.16
N THR A 37 7.13 9.01 8.95
CA THR A 37 6.05 9.94 8.62
C THR A 37 4.69 9.23 8.54
N TRP A 38 4.64 8.03 7.94
CA TRP A 38 3.41 7.25 7.77
C TRP A 38 3.08 6.35 8.97
N LEU A 39 4.06 6.01 9.81
CA LEU A 39 3.92 5.10 10.94
C LEU A 39 2.77 5.45 11.90
N PRO A 40 2.50 6.72 12.25
CA PRO A 40 1.37 7.08 13.09
C PRO A 40 0.02 6.78 12.44
N GLU A 41 -0.09 7.00 11.12
CA GLU A 41 -1.31 6.74 10.34
C GLU A 41 -1.51 5.24 10.11
N ALA A 42 -0.44 4.49 9.81
CA ALA A 42 -0.44 3.04 9.65
C ALA A 42 -0.99 2.32 10.90
N LYS A 43 -0.63 2.79 12.10
CA LYS A 43 -1.09 2.21 13.37
C LYS A 43 -2.52 2.60 13.76
N SER A 44 -3.16 3.47 12.98
CA SER A 44 -4.54 3.88 13.25
C SER A 44 -5.51 2.78 12.87
N PRO A 45 -6.58 2.53 13.64
CA PRO A 45 -7.68 1.65 13.22
C PRO A 45 -8.37 2.10 11.92
N SER A 46 -8.17 3.37 11.53
CA SER A 46 -8.66 3.96 10.29
C SER A 46 -7.52 4.34 9.36
N ALA A 47 -6.46 3.53 9.32
CA ALA A 47 -5.29 3.77 8.48
C ALA A 47 -5.72 4.01 7.03
N ASP A 48 -5.31 5.15 6.49
CA ASP A 48 -5.50 5.53 5.10
C ASP A 48 -4.12 5.85 4.52
N LEU A 49 -3.52 4.86 3.89
CA LEU A 49 -2.21 4.98 3.28
C LEU A 49 -2.31 5.15 1.76
N ASP A 50 -3.47 5.58 1.24
CA ASP A 50 -3.73 5.61 -0.19
C ASP A 50 -2.78 6.55 -0.93
N ARG A 51 -2.29 7.59 -0.25
CA ARG A 51 -1.27 8.51 -0.79
C ARG A 51 0.05 7.82 -1.16
N LEU A 52 0.34 6.65 -0.60
CA LEU A 52 1.51 5.87 -1.00
C LEU A 52 1.37 5.31 -2.43
N GLN A 53 0.17 5.28 -3.01
CA GLN A 53 -0.03 4.95 -4.42
C GLN A 53 0.79 5.86 -5.35
N ASP A 54 0.89 7.15 -5.00
CA ASP A 54 1.64 8.17 -5.74
C ASP A 54 3.13 8.25 -5.38
N HIS A 55 3.62 7.36 -4.51
CA HIS A 55 5.00 7.38 -4.06
C HIS A 55 5.99 7.23 -5.23
N PRO A 56 7.15 7.91 -5.25
CA PRO A 56 8.09 7.86 -6.38
C PRO A 56 8.56 6.45 -6.72
N ASN A 57 8.67 5.57 -5.72
CA ASN A 57 9.07 4.17 -5.89
C ASN A 57 7.89 3.24 -6.23
N ALA A 58 6.64 3.73 -6.22
CA ALA A 58 5.48 2.92 -6.53
C ALA A 58 5.54 2.42 -7.99
N PRO A 59 5.25 1.12 -8.23
CA PRO A 59 5.15 0.57 -9.57
C PRO A 59 4.17 1.36 -10.42
N ARG A 60 4.43 1.47 -11.72
CA ARG A 60 3.60 2.28 -12.61
C ARG A 60 2.14 1.80 -12.63
N TRP A 61 1.91 0.49 -12.63
CA TRP A 61 0.56 -0.07 -12.64
C TRP A 61 -0.22 0.25 -11.36
N VAL A 62 0.47 0.32 -10.21
CA VAL A 62 -0.11 0.78 -8.94
C VAL A 62 -0.56 2.25 -9.07
N ARG A 63 0.30 3.13 -9.59
CA ARG A 63 -0.04 4.55 -9.86
C ARG A 63 -1.17 4.74 -10.85
N ASP A 64 -1.25 3.86 -11.85
CA ASP A 64 -2.27 3.91 -12.90
C ASP A 64 -3.59 3.23 -12.46
N TRP A 65 -3.63 2.54 -11.30
CA TRP A 65 -4.79 1.83 -10.79
C TRP A 65 -5.96 2.78 -10.48
N ARG A 66 -7.16 2.41 -10.94
CA ARG A 66 -8.40 3.21 -10.79
C ARG A 66 -9.48 2.52 -9.96
N GLY A 67 -9.26 1.26 -9.56
CA GLY A 67 -10.17 0.51 -8.71
C GLY A 67 -10.01 0.87 -7.24
N PRO A 68 -10.84 0.31 -6.35
CA PRO A 68 -10.57 0.32 -4.92
C PRO A 68 -9.25 -0.41 -4.62
N PHE A 69 -8.63 -0.07 -3.51
CA PHE A 69 -7.41 -0.71 -3.02
C PHE A 69 -7.21 -0.34 -1.55
N TYR A 70 -6.22 -0.96 -0.92
CA TYR A 70 -5.62 -0.45 0.31
C TYR A 70 -4.12 -0.69 0.26
N ILE A 71 -3.36 0.15 0.99
CA ILE A 71 -1.91 0.03 1.13
C ILE A 71 -1.58 -0.23 2.60
N GLU A 72 -0.63 -1.12 2.83
CA GLU A 72 -0.08 -1.41 4.16
C GLU A 72 1.39 -1.02 4.21
N LEU A 73 1.82 -0.53 5.36
CA LEU A 73 3.23 -0.34 5.66
C LEU A 73 3.77 -1.61 6.30
N ILE A 74 4.82 -2.18 5.70
CA ILE A 74 5.51 -3.38 6.15
C ILE A 74 6.81 -2.98 6.83
N ASP A 75 7.02 -3.46 8.05
CA ASP A 75 8.21 -3.20 8.84
C ASP A 75 9.45 -3.98 8.35
N PRO A 76 10.65 -3.64 8.88
CA PRO A 76 11.88 -4.37 8.60
C PRO A 76 11.85 -5.89 8.85
N ASP A 77 10.94 -6.35 9.71
CA ASP A 77 10.74 -7.76 10.08
C ASP A 77 9.75 -8.48 9.13
N GLY A 78 9.12 -7.74 8.21
CA GLY A 78 8.20 -8.25 7.20
C GLY A 78 6.75 -8.32 7.66
N LEU A 79 6.39 -7.59 8.72
CA LEU A 79 5.03 -7.56 9.27
C LEU A 79 4.31 -6.26 8.92
N PRO A 80 3.01 -6.31 8.59
CA PRO A 80 2.19 -5.10 8.49
C PRO A 80 2.07 -4.46 9.88
N VAL A 81 2.20 -3.14 9.92
CA VAL A 81 2.21 -2.33 11.16
C VAL A 81 0.85 -1.77 11.52
#